data_AF-A0A9C9F830-F1
#
_entry.id   AF-A0A9C9F830-F1
#
_cell.length_a   1.000
_cell.length_b   1.000
_cell.length_c   1.000
_cell.angle_alpha   90.00
_cell.angle_beta   90.00
_cell.angle_gamma   90.00
#
_symmetry.space_group_name_H-M   'P 1'
#
loop_
_entity.id
_entity.type
_entity.pdbx_description
1 polymer ?
#
loop_
_entity_poly.entity_id
_entity_poly.type
_entity_poly.pdbx_seq_one_letter_code
_entity_poly.pdbx_strand_id
1 'polypeptide(L)'
;MRIAVVDGQGGGIGSTIVKRLREKFGADVEILALGTNSAATSAMMKARANKGATGENAIIRNTGRVDVIVGPLSIVLANGMLGELTPGIAEAIASSMARKILLPVNQEGVEIAGIQREPLPHLIEKVVEYLKPGIRGR
;
A
#
# COMPACT_ATOMS: atom_id res chain seq x y z
N MET A 1 -0.46 7.78 13.44
CA MET A 1 -1.31 7.50 12.25
C MET A 1 -1.20 6.03 11.88
N ARG A 2 -2.28 5.36 11.46
CA ARG A 2 -2.28 3.97 10.98
C ARG A 2 -2.26 3.93 9.46
N ILE A 3 -1.23 3.31 8.90
CA ILE A 3 -1.01 3.21 7.45
C ILE A 3 -1.05 1.73 7.08
N ALA A 4 -1.99 1.34 6.22
CA ALA A 4 -1.90 0.06 5.52
C ALA A 4 -0.98 0.21 4.31
N VAL A 5 0.02 -0.65 4.18
CA VAL A 5 0.73 -0.87 2.93
C VAL A 5 0.21 -2.17 2.34
N VAL A 6 -0.43 -2.08 1.18
CA VAL A 6 -0.98 -3.23 0.46
C VAL A 6 -0.06 -3.56 -0.71
N ASP A 7 0.28 -4.84 -0.85
CA ASP A 7 1.08 -5.32 -1.98
C ASP A 7 0.75 -6.78 -2.30
N GLY A 8 1.15 -7.22 -3.49
CA GLY A 8 1.11 -8.62 -3.91
C GLY A 8 2.41 -9.02 -4.57
N GLN A 9 2.40 -10.06 -5.41
CA GLN A 9 3.51 -10.43 -6.31
C GLN A 9 4.91 -10.28 -5.68
N GLY A 10 5.22 -11.11 -4.68
CA GLY A 10 6.53 -11.11 -4.00
C GLY A 10 6.81 -9.93 -3.05
N GLY A 11 6.01 -8.86 -3.04
CA GLY A 11 6.06 -7.79 -2.04
C GLY A 11 7.16 -6.72 -2.22
N GLY A 12 7.76 -6.62 -3.40
CA GLY A 12 8.93 -5.77 -3.63
C GLY A 12 8.63 -4.27 -3.45
N ILE A 13 7.51 -3.79 -4.00
CA ILE A 13 7.12 -2.38 -3.94
C ILE A 13 6.73 -2.01 -2.51
N GLY A 14 5.85 -2.81 -1.90
CA GLY A 14 5.39 -2.68 -0.53
C GLY A 14 6.55 -2.64 0.45
N SER A 15 7.52 -3.54 0.32
CA SER A 15 8.72 -3.55 1.19
C SER A 15 9.53 -2.27 1.09
N THR A 16 9.67 -1.73 -0.12
CA THR A 16 10.39 -0.48 -0.35
C THR A 16 9.65 0.71 0.26
N ILE A 17 8.32 0.74 0.12
CA ILE A 17 7.46 1.73 0.79
C ILE A 17 7.62 1.63 2.30
N VAL A 18 7.46 0.43 2.89
CA VAL A 18 7.56 0.22 4.35
C VAL A 18 8.92 0.68 4.88
N LYS A 19 10.02 0.29 4.22
CA LYS A 19 11.37 0.69 4.62
C LYS A 19 11.49 2.22 4.64
N ARG A 20 11.04 2.88 3.58
CA ARG A 20 11.13 4.33 3.46
C ARG A 20 10.27 5.07 4.47
N LEU A 21 9.05 4.59 4.71
CA LEU A 21 8.17 5.13 5.76
C LEU A 21 8.81 4.99 7.14
N ARG A 22 9.42 3.84 7.43
CA ARG A 22 10.10 3.61 8.71
C ARG A 22 11.30 4.52 8.90
N GLU A 23 12.12 4.69 7.87
CA GLU A 23 13.26 5.62 7.89
C GLU A 23 12.82 7.06 8.12
N LYS A 24 11.69 7.48 7.53
CA LYS A 24 11.24 8.87 7.63
C LYS A 24 10.49 9.18 8.91
N PHE A 25 9.60 8.29 9.34
CA PHE A 25 8.62 8.57 10.38
C PHE A 25 8.85 7.76 11.67
N GLY A 26 9.85 6.87 11.69
CA GLY A 26 10.22 6.14 12.91
C GLY A 26 9.00 5.48 13.57
N ALA A 27 8.78 5.76 14.85
CA ALA A 27 7.67 5.22 15.63
C ALA A 27 6.36 6.03 15.56
N ASP A 28 6.34 7.17 14.87
CA ASP A 28 5.18 8.09 14.81
C ASP A 28 4.00 7.49 14.01
N VAL A 29 4.29 6.43 13.23
CA VAL A 29 3.31 5.71 12.42
C VAL A 29 3.28 4.22 12.74
N GLU A 30 2.06 3.69 12.81
CA GLU A 30 1.80 2.25 12.84
C GLU A 30 1.57 1.78 11.40
N ILE A 31 2.44 0.89 10.92
CA ILE A 31 2.43 0.34 9.56
C ILE A 31 1.87 -1.08 9.62
N LEU A 32 0.77 -1.31 8.93
CA LEU A 32 0.15 -2.61 8.74
C LEU A 32 0.47 -3.12 7.33
N ALA A 33 1.25 -4.20 7.25
CA ALA A 33 1.55 -4.90 6.01
C ALA A 33 0.39 -5.82 5.64
N LEU A 34 -0.30 -5.52 4.55
CA LEU A 34 -1.44 -6.28 4.05
C LEU A 34 -1.05 -6.93 2.72
N GLY A 35 -0.60 -8.18 2.75
CA GLY A 35 -0.25 -8.91 1.53
C GLY A 35 -1.44 -9.68 0.98
N THR A 36 -1.63 -9.65 -0.34
CA THR A 36 -2.54 -10.57 -1.04
C THR A 36 -2.08 -12.03 -0.89
N ASN A 37 -0.77 -12.23 -0.76
CA ASN A 37 -0.13 -13.52 -0.50
C ASN A 37 0.90 -13.43 0.66
N SER A 38 1.35 -14.59 1.16
CA SER A 38 2.22 -14.67 2.33
C SER A 38 3.64 -14.16 2.07
N ALA A 39 4.15 -14.27 0.85
CA ALA A 39 5.46 -13.76 0.47
C ALA A 39 5.48 -12.23 0.53
N ALA A 40 4.44 -11.58 0.01
CA ALA A 40 4.30 -10.13 0.05
C ALA A 40 4.23 -9.59 1.48
N THR A 41 3.40 -10.20 2.33
CA THR A 41 3.34 -9.88 3.77
C THR A 41 4.71 -10.07 4.43
N SER A 42 5.39 -11.18 4.17
CA SER A 42 6.69 -11.50 4.77
C SER A 42 7.76 -10.50 4.36
N ALA A 43 7.78 -10.07 3.10
CA ALA A 43 8.73 -9.08 2.59
C ALA A 43 8.55 -7.74 3.32
N MET A 44 7.30 -7.27 3.43
CA MET A 44 6.98 -6.04 4.15
C MET A 44 7.27 -6.12 5.66
N MET A 45 7.05 -7.28 6.28
CA MET A 45 7.41 -7.50 7.69
C MET A 45 8.93 -7.45 7.89
N LYS A 46 9.73 -8.05 6.99
CA LYS A 46 11.20 -7.94 7.02
C LYS A 46 11.67 -6.49 6.83
N ALA A 47 10.89 -5.67 6.11
CA ALA A 47 11.11 -4.23 5.98
C ALA A 47 10.71 -3.42 7.23
N ARG A 48 10.31 -4.08 8.34
CA ARG A 48 9.92 -3.50 9.64
C ARG A 48 8.55 -2.83 9.69
N ALA A 49 7.56 -3.42 9.02
CA ALA A 49 6.15 -3.14 9.35
C ALA A 49 5.84 -3.56 10.81
N ASN A 50 4.86 -2.93 11.45
CA ASN A 50 4.50 -3.22 12.85
C ASN A 50 3.71 -4.53 12.97
N LYS A 51 2.79 -4.76 12.04
CA LYS A 51 1.90 -5.92 11.99
C LYS A 51 1.73 -6.36 10.55
N GLY A 52 1.47 -7.65 10.35
CA GLY A 52 1.28 -8.25 9.03
C GLY A 52 0.04 -9.12 9.01
N ALA A 53 -0.74 -9.06 7.94
CA ALA A 53 -1.86 -9.95 7.70
C ALA A 53 -1.94 -10.31 6.21
N THR A 54 -2.39 -11.53 5.92
CA THR A 54 -2.37 -12.09 4.56
C THR A 54 -3.77 -12.51 4.11
N GLY A 55 -4.07 -12.27 2.84
CA GLY A 55 -5.24 -12.80 2.15
C GLY A 55 -6.46 -11.88 2.20
N GLU A 56 -7.48 -12.25 1.42
CA GLU A 56 -8.65 -11.42 1.13
C GLU A 56 -9.36 -10.90 2.38
N ASN A 57 -9.82 -11.78 3.26
CA ASN A 57 -10.56 -11.36 4.45
C ASN A 57 -9.69 -10.49 5.39
N ALA A 58 -8.38 -10.74 5.46
CA ALA A 58 -7.48 -9.93 6.25
C ALA A 58 -7.39 -8.51 5.69
N ILE A 59 -7.32 -8.36 4.37
CA ILE A 59 -7.32 -7.04 3.73
C ILE A 59 -8.66 -6.36 3.97
N ILE A 60 -9.78 -6.98 3.58
CA ILE A 60 -11.14 -6.42 3.71
C ILE A 60 -11.43 -5.95 5.14
N ARG A 61 -11.09 -6.76 6.15
CA ARG A 61 -11.32 -6.41 7.56
C ARG A 61 -10.55 -5.18 8.01
N ASN A 62 -9.37 -4.94 7.45
CA ASN A 62 -8.44 -3.90 7.91
C ASN A 62 -8.51 -2.60 7.09
N THR A 63 -8.99 -2.62 5.84
CA THR A 63 -9.10 -1.40 5.01
C THR A 63 -9.93 -0.31 5.67
N GLY A 64 -10.97 -0.66 6.43
CA GLY A 64 -11.81 0.26 7.20
C GLY A 64 -11.27 0.66 8.57
N ARG A 65 -10.04 0.23 8.94
CA ARG A 65 -9.45 0.41 10.29
C ARG A 65 -8.14 1.19 10.29
N VAL A 66 -7.79 1.76 9.14
CA VAL A 66 -6.57 2.53 8.92
C VAL A 66 -6.91 3.94 8.45
N ASP A 67 -6.00 4.88 8.68
CA ASP A 67 -6.16 6.27 8.26
C ASP A 67 -5.82 6.43 6.77
N VAL A 68 -4.83 5.66 6.29
CA VAL A 68 -4.30 5.72 4.92
C VAL A 68 -4.03 4.31 4.40
N ILE A 69 -4.29 4.09 3.11
CA ILE A 69 -3.90 2.91 2.35
C ILE A 69 -2.90 3.33 1.26
N VAL A 70 -1.78 2.62 1.16
CA VAL A 70 -0.69 2.90 0.23
C VAL A 70 -0.30 1.63 -0.52
N GLY A 71 -0.03 1.74 -1.82
CA GLY A 71 0.47 0.63 -2.64
C GLY A 71 0.51 0.97 -4.13
N PRO A 72 0.87 0.01 -5.00
CA PRO A 72 0.75 0.18 -6.44
C PRO A 72 -0.73 0.35 -6.85
N LEU A 73 -0.99 0.97 -8.00
CA LEU A 73 -2.36 1.14 -8.54
C LEU A 73 -3.10 -0.19 -8.64
N SER A 74 -2.38 -1.28 -8.89
CA SER A 74 -2.91 -2.64 -8.93
C SER A 74 -3.67 -3.06 -7.67
N ILE A 75 -3.53 -2.39 -6.51
CA ILE A 75 -4.30 -2.75 -5.30
C ILE A 75 -5.79 -2.38 -5.36
N VAL A 76 -6.22 -1.64 -6.38
CA VAL A 76 -7.63 -1.29 -6.60
C VAL A 76 -8.20 -1.85 -7.91
N LEU A 77 -7.42 -2.66 -8.62
CA LEU A 77 -7.82 -3.23 -9.92
C LEU A 77 -8.26 -4.68 -9.74
N ALA A 78 -9.57 -4.92 -9.78
CA ALA A 78 -10.13 -6.26 -9.66
C ALA A 78 -9.48 -7.24 -10.64
N ASN A 79 -9.14 -8.44 -10.14
CA ASN A 79 -8.40 -9.49 -10.84
C ASN A 79 -6.95 -9.12 -11.23
N GLY A 80 -6.42 -8.01 -10.73
CA GLY A 80 -5.03 -7.62 -10.91
C GLY A 80 -4.06 -8.59 -10.24
N MET A 81 -2.76 -8.43 -10.52
CA MET A 81 -1.71 -9.26 -9.95
C MET A 81 -1.91 -10.75 -10.25
N LEU A 82 -2.28 -11.09 -11.49
CA LEU A 82 -2.60 -12.46 -11.92
C LEU A 82 -3.73 -13.12 -11.10
N GLY A 83 -4.68 -12.32 -10.61
CA GLY A 83 -5.82 -12.80 -9.82
C GLY A 83 -5.59 -12.83 -8.31
N GLU A 84 -4.41 -12.43 -7.82
CA GLU A 84 -4.20 -12.26 -6.37
C GLU A 84 -5.10 -11.16 -5.78
N LEU A 85 -5.37 -10.10 -6.56
CA LEU A 85 -6.30 -9.06 -6.15
C LEU A 85 -7.72 -9.44 -6.54
N THR A 86 -8.48 -9.95 -5.58
CA THR A 86 -9.88 -10.30 -5.79
C THR A 86 -10.75 -9.05 -5.96
N PRO A 87 -11.92 -9.16 -6.61
CA PRO A 87 -12.90 -8.08 -6.64
C PRO A 87 -13.30 -7.58 -5.24
N GLY A 88 -13.42 -8.48 -4.26
CA GLY A 88 -13.74 -8.11 -2.87
C GLY A 88 -12.66 -7.27 -2.20
N ILE A 89 -11.38 -7.57 -2.45
CA ILE A 89 -10.26 -6.73 -2.00
C ILE A 89 -10.35 -5.34 -2.64
N ALA A 90 -10.51 -5.29 -3.98
CA ALA A 90 -10.56 -4.03 -4.73
C ALA A 90 -11.70 -3.12 -4.23
N GLU A 91 -12.89 -3.69 -4.06
CA GLU A 91 -14.06 -2.98 -3.52
C GLU A 91 -13.78 -2.46 -2.12
N ALA A 92 -13.26 -3.30 -1.21
CA ALA A 92 -13.01 -2.90 0.17
C ALA A 92 -11.93 -1.81 0.31
N ILE A 93 -10.94 -1.78 -0.60
CA ILE A 93 -9.94 -0.70 -0.63
C ILE A 93 -10.56 0.57 -1.22
N ALA A 94 -11.23 0.47 -2.36
CA ALA A 94 -11.79 1.63 -3.07
C ALA A 94 -12.89 2.34 -2.26
N SER A 95 -13.79 1.57 -1.65
CA SER A 95 -14.92 2.06 -0.85
C SER A 95 -14.54 2.51 0.57
N SER A 96 -13.33 2.17 1.06
CA SER A 96 -12.88 2.59 2.38
C SER A 96 -12.79 4.12 2.49
N MET A 97 -13.17 4.66 3.65
CA MET A 97 -13.02 6.08 4.01
C MET A 97 -11.56 6.49 4.22
N ALA A 98 -10.63 5.53 4.34
CA ALA A 98 -9.20 5.82 4.41
C ALA A 98 -8.76 6.59 3.16
N ARG A 99 -7.76 7.47 3.31
CA ARG A 99 -7.13 8.13 2.16
C ARG A 99 -6.32 7.09 1.38
N LYS A 100 -6.44 7.05 0.05
CA LYS A 100 -5.64 6.17 -0.81
C LYS A 100 -4.50 6.98 -1.43
N ILE A 101 -3.27 6.50 -1.31
CA ILE A 101 -2.10 7.04 -2.00
C ILE A 101 -1.53 5.93 -2.87
N LEU A 102 -1.76 6.02 -4.18
CA LEU A 102 -1.43 4.97 -5.12
C LEU A 102 -0.24 5.37 -5.97
N LEU A 103 0.73 4.47 -6.10
CA LEU A 103 1.80 4.63 -7.09
C LEU A 103 1.22 4.24 -8.46
N PRO A 104 1.42 5.03 -9.53
CA PRO A 104 0.89 4.76 -10.87
C PRO A 104 1.68 3.62 -11.57
N VAL A 105 1.81 2.49 -10.89
CA VAL A 105 2.50 1.28 -11.33
C VAL A 105 1.47 0.16 -11.36
N ASN A 106 1.33 -0.48 -12.52
CA ASN A 106 0.42 -1.60 -12.74
C ASN A 106 0.94 -2.50 -13.87
N GLN A 107 0.41 -3.72 -13.96
CA GLN A 107 0.63 -4.65 -15.07
C GLN A 107 -0.68 -4.95 -15.82
N GLU A 108 -1.77 -4.32 -15.42
CA GLU A 108 -3.14 -4.55 -15.88
C GLU A 108 -3.52 -3.69 -17.10
N GLY A 109 -2.57 -2.96 -17.69
CA GLY A 109 -2.82 -2.13 -18.87
C GLY A 109 -3.60 -0.85 -18.59
N VAL A 110 -3.55 -0.33 -17.36
CA VAL A 110 -4.23 0.92 -17.00
C VAL A 110 -3.29 2.10 -17.23
N GLU A 111 -3.72 3.05 -18.05
CA GLU A 111 -3.04 4.32 -18.25
C GLU A 111 -3.76 5.46 -17.52
N ILE A 112 -2.99 6.32 -16.88
CA ILE A 112 -3.52 7.50 -16.19
C ILE A 112 -3.06 8.75 -16.95
N ALA A 113 -4.03 9.45 -17.55
CA ALA A 113 -3.76 10.71 -18.25
C ALA A 113 -3.21 11.77 -17.29
N GLY A 114 -2.22 12.54 -17.74
CA GLY A 114 -1.64 13.65 -17.00
C GLY A 114 -0.54 13.27 -15.98
N ILE A 115 -0.16 12.00 -15.87
CA ILE A 115 0.96 11.56 -15.02
C ILE A 115 2.26 11.51 -15.81
N GLN A 116 3.33 12.08 -15.26
CA GLN A 116 4.70 11.89 -15.76
C GLN A 116 5.30 10.59 -15.22
N ARG A 117 6.01 9.86 -16.10
CA ARG A 117 6.71 8.64 -15.70
C ARG A 117 7.94 9.02 -14.87
N GLU A 118 8.02 8.45 -13.68
CA GLU A 118 9.16 8.64 -12.77
C GLU A 118 9.68 7.30 -12.27
N PRO A 119 10.99 7.20 -11.98
CA PRO A 119 11.56 6.04 -11.31
C PRO A 119 10.84 5.75 -9.98
N LEU A 120 10.71 4.46 -9.64
CA LEU A 120 10.03 4.01 -8.42
C LEU A 120 10.52 4.75 -7.14
N PRO A 121 11.82 4.98 -6.91
CA PRO A 121 12.28 5.71 -5.73
C PRO A 121 11.67 7.12 -5.61
N HIS A 122 11.53 7.87 -6.71
CA HIS A 122 10.95 9.20 -6.70
C HIS A 122 9.45 9.16 -6.36
N LEU A 123 8.72 8.19 -6.90
CA LEU A 123 7.31 7.98 -6.57
C LEU A 123 7.12 7.70 -5.07
N ILE A 124 8.02 6.91 -4.47
CA ILE A 124 7.98 6.61 -3.04
C ILE A 124 8.30 7.87 -2.19
N GLU A 125 9.22 8.74 -2.62
CA GLU A 125 9.42 10.04 -1.96
C GLU A 125 8.14 10.89 -1.97
N LYS A 126 7.40 10.91 -3.08
CA LYS A 126 6.11 11.62 -3.14
C LYS A 126 5.08 11.06 -2.17
N VAL A 127 5.03 9.74 -1.98
CA VAL A 127 4.18 9.13 -0.93
C VAL A 127 4.52 9.69 0.44
N VAL A 128 5.82 9.74 0.76
CA VAL A 128 6.30 10.30 2.03
C VAL A 128 5.86 11.76 2.17
N GLU A 129 5.99 12.57 1.12
CA GLU A 129 5.56 13.97 1.12
C GLU A 129 4.07 14.13 1.35
N TYR A 130 3.23 13.31 0.71
CA TYR A 130 1.79 13.33 0.90
C TYR A 130 1.33 12.94 2.30
N LEU A 131 2.15 12.17 3.04
CA LEU A 131 1.88 11.75 4.42
C LEU A 131 2.32 12.80 5.46
N LYS A 132 3.36 13.61 5.18
CA LYS A 132 3.91 14.59 6.15
C LYS A 132 2.86 15.48 6.83
N PRO A 133 1.88 16.09 6.13
CA PRO A 133 0.92 17.00 6.76
C PRO A 133 0.04 16.31 7.82
N GLY A 134 -0.39 15.07 7.58
CA GLY A 134 -1.26 14.34 8.50
C GLY A 134 -0.55 13.80 9.75
N ILE A 135 0.79 13.77 9.75
CA ILE A 135 1.60 13.31 10.89
C ILE A 135 1.96 14.48 11.81
N ARG A 136 2.24 15.67 11.26
CA ARG A 136 2.62 16.86 12.05
C ARG A 136 1.47 17.55 12.77
N GLY A 137 0.22 17.25 12.41
CA GLY A 137 -0.98 17.84 13.00
C GLY A 137 -1.57 17.07 14.19
N ARG A 138 -0.78 16.22 14.85
CA ARG A 138 -1.15 15.50 16.07
C ARG A 138 -0.28 15.94 17.24
#